data_AF-W8XYJ8-F1
#
_entry.id   AF-W8XYJ8-F1
#
_cell.length_a   1.000
_cell.length_b   1.000
_cell.length_c   1.000
_cell.angle_alpha   90.00
_cell.angle_beta   90.00
_cell.angle_gamma   90.00
#
_symmetry.space_group_name_H-M   'P 1'
#
loop_
_entity.id
_entity.type
_entity.pdbx_description
1 polymer ?
#
loop_
_entity_poly.entity_id
_entity_poly.type
_entity_poly.pdbx_seq_one_letter_code
_entity_poly.pdbx_strand_id
1 'polypeptide(L)'
;MGMGAKLQAKVLAPAATETEFAKRSFDIDEFQYDNVVPKFHTAKQMAQFMLDLYDNDKVVGIVDGLTYNYELKDPLYNFAVRQTNSNS
;
A
#
# COMPACT_ATOMS: atom_id res chain seq x y z
N MET A 1 -8.75 -25.41 24.37
CA MET A 1 -9.59 -25.52 23.17
C MET A 1 -9.20 -24.39 22.21
N GLY A 2 -8.32 -24.64 21.25
CA GLY A 2 -8.03 -23.71 20.17
C GLY A 2 -8.71 -24.19 18.90
N MET A 3 -10.01 -23.93 18.75
CA MET A 3 -10.69 -24.20 17.48
C MET A 3 -10.09 -23.27 16.43
N GLY A 4 -9.69 -23.82 15.29
CA GLY A 4 -8.85 -23.18 14.27
C GLY A 4 -9.20 -21.72 14.03
N ALA A 5 -8.25 -20.84 14.38
CA ALA A 5 -8.35 -19.43 14.03
C ALA A 5 -8.53 -19.32 12.51
N LYS A 6 -9.60 -18.67 12.07
CA LYS A 6 -9.85 -18.44 10.65
C LYS A 6 -8.66 -17.65 10.10
N LEU A 7 -8.01 -18.20 9.07
CA LEU A 7 -6.96 -17.45 8.35
C LEU A 7 -7.55 -16.14 7.85
N GLN A 8 -6.89 -15.04 8.21
CA GLN A 8 -7.27 -13.69 7.79
C GLN A 8 -6.15 -13.14 6.91
N ALA A 9 -6.52 -12.65 5.73
CA ALA A 9 -5.62 -11.87 4.88
C ALA A 9 -5.79 -10.38 5.19
N LYS A 10 -4.68 -9.66 5.23
CA LYS A 10 -4.63 -8.20 5.37
C LYS A 10 -3.73 -7.66 4.26
N VAL A 11 -4.09 -6.51 3.70
CA VAL A 11 -3.37 -5.87 2.59
C VAL A 11 -2.80 -4.56 3.08
N LEU A 12 -1.47 -4.44 3.03
CA LEU A 12 -0.77 -3.17 3.17
C LEU A 12 -0.47 -2.65 1.75
N ALA A 13 -1.12 -1.56 1.36
CA ALA A 13 -0.95 -0.89 0.07
C ALA A 13 0.00 0.31 0.23
N PRO A 14 1.30 0.16 -0.11
CA PRO A 14 2.28 1.22 0.05
C PRO A 14 2.13 2.31 -1.02
N ALA A 15 2.55 3.52 -0.67
CA ALA A 15 2.88 4.57 -1.63
C ALA A 15 4.41 4.66 -1.78
N ALA A 16 4.94 5.83 -2.13
CA ALA A 16 6.38 6.03 -2.24
C ALA A 16 7.10 5.67 -0.93
N THR A 17 7.99 4.68 -1.02
CA THR A 17 8.74 4.12 0.10
C THR A 17 10.21 4.06 -0.28
N GLU A 18 11.08 4.54 0.61
CA GLU A 18 12.53 4.52 0.45
C GLU A 18 13.04 3.07 0.53
N THR A 19 13.22 2.47 -0.64
CA THR A 19 13.70 1.10 -0.82
C THR A 19 14.49 1.02 -2.12
N GLU A 20 15.18 -0.10 -2.35
CA GLU A 20 15.83 -0.34 -3.64
C GLU A 20 14.82 -0.63 -4.79
N PHE A 21 13.52 -0.67 -4.52
CA PHE A 21 12.51 -1.07 -5.52
C PHE A 21 12.53 -0.19 -6.77
N ALA A 22 12.56 1.14 -6.61
CA ALA A 22 12.60 2.07 -7.74
C ALA A 22 13.91 1.91 -8.54
N LYS A 23 15.05 1.89 -7.83
CA LYS A 23 16.38 1.68 -8.40
C LYS A 23 16.42 0.42 -9.28
N ARG A 24 15.94 -0.71 -8.75
CA ARG A 24 15.92 -2.01 -9.44
C ARG A 24 14.91 -2.04 -10.60
N SER A 25 13.77 -1.38 -10.45
CA SER A 25 12.72 -1.38 -11.47
C SER A 25 13.06 -0.51 -12.67
N PHE A 26 13.79 0.59 -12.46
CA PHE A 26 14.23 1.51 -13.50
C PHE A 26 15.63 1.20 -14.05
N ASP A 27 16.35 0.23 -13.48
CA ASP A 27 17.71 -0.14 -13.86
C ASP A 27 18.69 1.05 -13.86
N ILE A 28 18.69 1.80 -12.74
CA ILE A 28 19.58 2.94 -12.54
C ILE A 28 20.53 2.71 -11.36
N ASP A 29 21.70 3.34 -11.37
CA ASP A 29 22.69 3.16 -10.30
C ASP A 29 22.29 3.81 -8.98
N GLU A 30 21.52 4.90 -9.03
CA GLU A 30 21.12 5.66 -7.86
C GLU A 30 19.74 6.29 -8.08
N PHE A 31 18.82 6.07 -7.14
CA PHE A 31 17.53 6.76 -7.09
C PHE A 31 17.52 7.64 -5.85
N GLN A 32 17.67 8.95 -6.05
CA GLN A 32 17.61 9.94 -4.99
C GLN A 32 16.13 10.21 -4.68
N TYR A 33 15.64 9.71 -3.55
CA TYR A 33 14.27 9.98 -3.09
C TYR A 33 14.11 11.45 -2.68
N ASP A 34 15.16 12.04 -2.11
CA ASP A 34 15.24 13.46 -1.80
C ASP A 34 15.11 14.31 -3.08
N ASN A 35 14.21 15.29 -3.06
CA ASN A 35 13.86 16.21 -4.15
C ASN A 35 13.10 15.63 -5.36
N VAL A 36 13.02 14.31 -5.53
CA VAL A 36 12.24 13.68 -6.63
C VAL A 36 10.84 13.27 -6.16
N VAL A 37 10.73 12.83 -4.90
CA VAL A 37 9.46 12.44 -4.31
C VAL A 37 9.06 13.46 -3.24
N PRO A 38 7.89 14.13 -3.34
CA PRO A 38 7.49 15.18 -2.41
C PRO A 38 7.44 14.75 -0.95
N LYS A 39 7.12 13.48 -0.70
CA LYS A 39 7.06 12.86 0.62
C LYS A 39 7.18 11.34 0.43
N PHE A 40 7.79 10.63 1.37
CA PHE A 40 7.91 9.19 1.31
C PHE A 40 7.96 8.61 2.73
N HIS A 41 7.80 7.29 2.82
CA HIS A 41 7.99 6.57 4.07
C HIS A 41 9.28 5.75 4.05
N THR A 42 9.90 5.63 5.21
CA THR A 42 11.02 4.71 5.43
C THR A 42 10.49 3.29 5.64
N ALA A 43 11.36 2.28 5.47
CA ALA A 43 11.03 0.89 5.80
C ALA A 43 10.57 0.73 7.27
N LYS A 44 11.13 1.52 8.19
CA LYS A 44 10.74 1.51 9.61
C LYS A 44 9.31 2.01 9.83
N GLN A 45 8.91 3.07 9.14
CA GLN A 45 7.53 3.58 9.20
C GLN A 45 6.55 2.58 8.60
N MET A 46 6.90 1.96 7.47
CA MET A 46 6.07 0.91 6.86
C MET A 46 5.93 -0.33 7.76
N ALA A 47 6.98 -0.70 8.49
CA ALA A 47 6.91 -1.76 9.49
C ALA A 47 5.93 -1.41 10.63
N GLN A 48 5.92 -0.14 11.07
CA GLN A 48 4.94 0.31 12.06
C GLN A 48 3.50 0.22 11.51
N PHE A 49 3.26 0.68 10.27
CA PHE A 49 1.95 0.56 9.64
C PHE A 49 1.48 -0.90 9.53
N MET A 50 2.39 -1.83 9.27
CA MET A 50 2.08 -3.25 9.25
C MET A 50 1.63 -3.77 10.62
N LEU A 51 2.29 -3.35 11.70
CA LEU A 51 1.88 -3.71 13.07
C LEU A 51 0.50 -3.11 13.40
N ASP A 52 0.30 -1.84 13.07
CA ASP A 52 -0.98 -1.16 13.29
C ASP A 52 -2.12 -1.87 12.52
N LEU A 53 -1.85 -2.31 11.27
CA LEU A 53 -2.80 -3.10 10.48
C LEU A 53 -3.05 -4.48 11.09
N TYR A 54 -2.00 -5.14 11.59
CA TYR A 54 -2.10 -6.48 12.17
C TYR A 54 -2.99 -6.50 13.41
N ASP A 55 -2.82 -5.54 14.32
CA ASP A 55 -3.55 -5.46 15.59
C ASP A 55 -4.99 -4.91 15.45
N ASN A 56 -5.32 -4.30 14.31
CA ASN A 56 -6.61 -3.66 14.08
C ASN A 56 -7.66 -4.62 13.47
N ASP A 57 -8.96 -4.30 13.57
CA ASP A 57 -10.05 -5.08 12.95
C ASP A 57 -10.16 -4.88 11.43
N LYS A 58 -9.67 -3.75 10.92
CA LYS A 58 -9.59 -3.43 9.50
C LYS A 58 -8.63 -4.37 8.75
N VAL A 59 -8.84 -4.50 7.45
CA VAL A 59 -8.08 -5.45 6.60
C VAL A 59 -7.24 -4.78 5.53
N VAL A 60 -7.39 -3.46 5.34
CA VAL A 60 -6.59 -2.69 4.40
C VAL A 60 -5.89 -1.57 5.16
N GLY A 61 -4.56 -1.54 5.12
CA GLY A 61 -3.77 -0.37 5.45
C GLY A 61 -3.31 0.27 4.15
N ILE A 62 -3.66 1.52 3.90
CA ILE A 62 -3.32 2.21 2.64
C ILE A 62 -2.61 3.53 2.93
N VAL A 63 -1.57 3.81 2.17
CA VAL A 63 -0.97 5.14 2.14
C VAL A 63 -1.53 5.87 0.92
N ASP A 64 -2.18 7.01 1.14
CA ASP A 64 -2.71 7.84 0.06
C ASP A 64 -1.58 8.42 -0.79
N GLY A 65 -1.66 8.28 -2.12
CA GLY A 65 -0.58 8.67 -3.02
C GLY A 65 -0.40 10.19 -3.22
N LEU A 66 -1.36 11.01 -2.78
CA LEU A 66 -1.33 12.47 -2.94
C LEU A 66 -0.92 13.17 -1.63
N THR A 67 -1.48 12.72 -0.52
CA THR A 67 -1.28 13.30 0.83
C THR A 67 -0.24 12.54 1.66
N TYR A 68 0.07 11.29 1.27
CA TYR A 68 0.99 10.40 1.96
C TYR A 68 0.56 10.13 3.40
N ASN A 69 -0.74 10.14 3.67
CA ASN A 69 -1.30 9.80 4.96
C ASN A 69 -1.64 8.31 4.98
N TYR A 70 -1.35 7.67 6.10
CA TYR A 70 -1.71 6.28 6.33
C TYR A 70 -3.13 6.18 6.89
N GLU A 71 -3.94 5.28 6.32
CA GLU A 71 -5.32 5.05 6.68
C GLU A 71 -5.61 3.55 6.82
N LEU A 72 -6.41 3.19 7.82
CA LEU A 72 -6.96 1.84 7.99
C LEU A 72 -8.39 1.79 7.46
N LYS A 73 -8.69 0.82 6.60
CA LYS A 73 -9.97 0.70 5.88
C LYS A 73 -10.55 -0.71 5.93
N ASP A 74 -11.88 -0.74 5.84
CA ASP A 74 -12.65 -1.95 5.56
C ASP A 74 -12.29 -2.50 4.16
N PRO A 75 -12.70 -3.74 3.82
CA PRO A 75 -12.45 -4.30 2.50
C PRO A 75 -12.96 -3.37 1.37
N LEU A 76 -12.09 -3.09 0.40
CA LEU A 76 -12.44 -2.27 -0.76
C LEU A 76 -12.97 -3.17 -1.88
N TYR A 77 -14.21 -2.90 -2.34
CA TYR A 77 -14.84 -3.60 -3.45
C TYR A 77 -14.93 -2.68 -4.67
N ASN A 78 -13.89 -2.67 -5.50
CA ASN A 78 -13.89 -1.90 -6.73
C ASN A 78 -14.73 -2.64 -7.79
N PHE A 79 -16.00 -2.24 -7.94
CA PHE A 79 -16.84 -2.75 -9.02
C PHE A 79 -16.35 -2.17 -10.36
N ALA A 80 -15.72 -2.99 -11.19
CA ALA A 80 -15.28 -2.59 -12.51
C ALA A 80 -16.43 -2.76 -13.51
N VAL A 81 -17.17 -1.68 -13.82
CA VAL A 81 -18.03 -1.65 -15.01
C VAL A 81 -17.14 -1.54 -16.24
N ARG A 82 -17.07 -2.58 -17.06
CA ARG A 82 -16.51 -2.46 -18.41
C ARG A 82 -17.44 -1.58 -19.24
N GLN A 83 -17.01 -0.37 -19.57
CA GLN A 83 -17.65 0.42 -20.61
C GLN A 83 -17.33 -0.24 -21.96
N THR A 84 -18.31 -0.89 -22.59
CA THR A 84 -18.22 -1.26 -24.00
C THR A 84 -18.54 -0.02 -24.82
N ASN A 85 -17.52 0.61 -25.41
CA ASN A 85 -17.72 1.66 -26.41
C ASN A 85 -18.37 1.04 -27.65
N SER A 86 -19.69 1.12 -27.74
CA SER A 86 -20.42 0.89 -28.99
C SER A 86 -20.39 2.21 -29.78
N ASN A 87 -19.42 2.34 -30.70
CA ASN A 87 -19.51 3.35 -31.75
C ASN A 87 -20.58 2.87 -32.76
N SER A 88 -21.67 3.62 -32.87
CA SER A 88 -22.63 3.57 -33.97
C SER A 88 -22.40 4.75 -34.90
#